data_AF-A0A0Y9UVS3-F1
#
_entry.id   AF-A0A0Y9UVS3-F1
#
_cell.length_a   1.000
_cell.length_b   1.000
_cell.length_c   1.000
_cell.angle_alpha   90.00
_cell.angle_beta   90.00
_cell.angle_gamma   90.00
#
_symmetry.space_group_name_H-M   'P 1'
#
loop_
_entity.id
_entity.type
_entity.pdbx_description
1 polymer ?
#
loop_
_entity_poly.entity_id
_entity_poly.type
_entity_poly.pdbx_seq_one_letter_code
_entity_poly.pdbx_strand_id
1 'polypeptide(L)'
;MSNEFDNTNVEEVADRIKGEKAKTRKGNLILKKREGEYQERSKNCLFICSNKRTEILKNLMHDVYIIQKPYTCYMPKLHPQLVNITDKIDKLVEICIHNACSFFFSIFSTKKNPSRFILGRLYNNKILDYYTFCLLSFIPMNIFPFSKEILFSTKPIVIIQGSYFNMNENTKYLKNILFDFFKHKNVDSFAKNSLQRLIVITAYEYAGQSLSRKFVKTSDPNQEIEQNKEIEQNKEIEQNKEIEQNKEIEQNKEIEQNKEIEQNKEIEQNKEIKQSKEIKQKRHKSKYVMSFRQYIFKKEIYQNETENDNPKLEEVGPRFEFTLESSQIPNYNLFQEAIKKHDIHPKKKEKKIKTDELGHDIKRVYVQKQDFNKLHTKHSNFFKKSKKIGKKNKETAQ
;
A
#
# COMPACT_ATOMS: atom_id res chain seq x y z
N MET A 1 -27.51 -21.64 -44.85
CA MET A 1 -28.44 -20.53 -44.60
C MET A 1 -28.21 -20.08 -43.16
N SER A 2 -27.26 -19.18 -42.97
CA SER A 2 -27.47 -17.73 -42.88
C SER A 2 -28.06 -17.33 -41.54
N ASN A 3 -27.15 -16.91 -40.66
CA ASN A 3 -27.24 -15.87 -39.63
C ASN A 3 -28.63 -15.37 -39.25
N GLU A 4 -28.91 -15.38 -37.95
CA GLU A 4 -29.15 -14.15 -37.19
C GLU A 4 -29.00 -14.46 -35.69
N PHE A 5 -27.83 -14.13 -35.15
CA PHE A 5 -27.64 -13.94 -33.72
C PHE A 5 -28.31 -12.61 -33.37
N ASP A 6 -29.50 -12.68 -32.79
CA ASP A 6 -30.15 -11.51 -32.23
C ASP A 6 -29.31 -10.98 -31.06
N ASN A 7 -28.73 -9.81 -31.32
CA ASN A 7 -28.07 -8.93 -30.38
C ASN A 7 -29.10 -8.35 -29.39
N THR A 8 -29.68 -9.19 -28.53
CA THR A 8 -30.53 -8.68 -27.44
C THR A 8 -29.70 -8.51 -26.18
N ASN A 9 -29.26 -7.26 -25.99
CA ASN A 9 -29.13 -6.56 -24.71
C ASN A 9 -28.24 -7.18 -23.63
N VAL A 10 -26.93 -7.02 -23.80
CA VAL A 10 -25.95 -7.07 -22.70
C VAL A 10 -26.21 -5.96 -21.66
N GLU A 11 -26.97 -4.91 -22.00
CA GLU A 11 -27.42 -3.88 -21.06
C GLU A 11 -28.61 -4.30 -20.18
N GLU A 12 -29.44 -5.27 -20.60
CA GLU A 12 -30.58 -5.73 -19.80
C GLU A 12 -30.19 -6.60 -18.59
N VAL A 13 -29.01 -7.25 -18.65
CA VAL A 13 -28.53 -8.07 -17.53
C VAL A 13 -27.96 -7.20 -16.41
N ALA A 14 -27.42 -6.02 -16.74
CA ALA A 14 -26.91 -5.07 -15.74
C ALA A 14 -28.04 -4.32 -15.02
N ASP A 15 -29.20 -4.15 -15.66
CA ASP A 15 -30.34 -3.43 -15.08
C ASP A 15 -31.26 -4.29 -14.20
N ARG A 16 -31.18 -5.63 -14.26
CA ARG A 16 -31.98 -6.51 -13.38
C ARG A 16 -31.59 -6.45 -11.89
N ILE A 17 -30.43 -5.91 -11.55
CA ILE A 17 -30.02 -5.77 -10.14
C ILE A 17 -30.66 -4.53 -9.47
N LYS A 18 -31.15 -3.56 -10.27
CA LYS A 18 -31.87 -2.38 -9.77
C LYS A 18 -33.39 -2.60 -9.79
N GLY A 19 -33.91 -3.61 -9.08
CA GLY A 19 -35.37 -3.76 -9.05
C GLY A 19 -35.97 -5.00 -8.39
N GLU A 20 -35.17 -6.00 -7.99
CA GLU A 20 -35.73 -7.17 -7.31
C GLU A 20 -36.19 -6.80 -5.90
N LYS A 21 -37.49 -6.49 -5.74
CA LYS A 21 -38.12 -6.43 -4.42
C LYS A 21 -38.02 -7.82 -3.80
N ALA A 22 -37.36 -7.95 -2.67
CA ALA A 22 -37.27 -9.25 -2.02
C ALA A 22 -38.65 -9.67 -1.53
N LYS A 23 -38.96 -10.96 -1.74
CA LYS A 23 -40.22 -11.57 -1.31
C LYS A 23 -40.38 -11.60 0.22
N THR A 24 -39.28 -11.52 0.98
CA THR A 24 -39.29 -11.59 2.45
C THR A 24 -38.74 -10.31 3.08
N ARG A 25 -39.23 -9.98 4.28
CA ARG A 25 -38.71 -8.84 5.08
C ARG A 25 -37.20 -8.94 5.32
N LYS A 26 -36.69 -10.15 5.58
CA LYS A 26 -35.26 -10.40 5.76
C LYS A 26 -34.47 -10.14 4.49
N GLY A 27 -34.97 -10.55 3.33
CA GLY A 27 -34.36 -10.25 2.04
C GLY A 27 -34.31 -8.75 1.76
N ASN A 28 -35.39 -8.03 2.03
CA ASN A 28 -35.43 -6.57 1.84
C ASN A 28 -34.43 -5.85 2.76
N LEU A 29 -34.24 -6.32 4.00
CA LEU A 29 -33.21 -5.80 4.90
C LEU A 29 -31.79 -6.04 4.38
N ILE A 30 -31.54 -7.17 3.70
CA ILE A 30 -30.22 -7.47 3.10
C ILE A 30 -29.97 -6.59 1.87
N LEU A 31 -30.98 -6.43 0.99
CA LEU A 31 -30.87 -5.55 -0.17
C LEU A 31 -30.63 -4.10 0.25
N LYS A 32 -31.39 -3.60 1.23
CA LYS A 32 -31.20 -2.26 1.78
C LYS A 32 -29.81 -2.05 2.40
N LYS A 33 -29.18 -3.10 2.95
CA LYS A 33 -27.80 -3.04 3.46
C LYS A 33 -26.74 -3.05 2.33
N ARG A 34 -27.09 -3.52 1.13
CA ARG A 34 -26.21 -3.56 -0.04
C ARG A 34 -26.33 -2.30 -0.90
N GLU A 35 -27.40 -1.54 -0.74
CA GLU A 35 -27.58 -0.23 -1.37
C GLU A 35 -26.50 0.76 -0.92
N GLY A 36 -26.19 1.72 -1.79
CA GLY A 36 -25.22 2.77 -1.49
C GLY A 36 -25.70 3.65 -0.34
N GLU A 37 -24.83 3.83 0.66
CA GLU A 37 -25.06 4.74 1.78
C GLU A 37 -24.25 6.02 1.56
N TYR A 38 -24.77 7.17 2.03
CA TYR A 38 -24.02 8.42 1.93
C TYR A 38 -22.72 8.37 2.77
N GLN A 39 -22.83 7.92 4.02
CA GLN A 39 -21.68 7.71 4.89
C GLN A 39 -21.28 6.24 4.80
N GLU A 40 -20.27 5.96 4.00
CA GLU A 40 -19.80 4.59 3.78
C GLU A 40 -19.29 3.95 5.06
N ARG A 41 -19.67 2.68 5.25
CA ARG A 41 -19.13 1.82 6.30
C ARG A 41 -17.70 1.39 5.99
N SER A 42 -17.04 0.78 6.97
CA SER A 42 -15.75 0.11 6.74
C SER A 42 -15.91 -0.99 5.69
N LYS A 43 -14.93 -1.06 4.78
CA LYS A 43 -14.97 -1.97 3.64
C LYS A 43 -14.64 -3.41 4.06
N ASN A 44 -15.47 -4.36 3.65
CA ASN A 44 -15.22 -5.78 3.89
C ASN A 44 -14.25 -6.35 2.84
N CYS A 45 -13.37 -7.26 3.29
CA CYS A 45 -12.44 -7.98 2.42
C CYS A 45 -12.77 -9.47 2.32
N LEU A 46 -12.86 -9.97 1.09
CA LEU A 46 -12.94 -11.40 0.79
C LEU A 46 -11.54 -12.02 0.75
N PHE A 47 -11.30 -13.03 1.57
CA PHE A 47 -10.08 -13.85 1.54
C PHE A 47 -10.37 -15.19 0.89
N ILE A 48 -9.81 -15.46 -0.29
CA ILE A 48 -10.14 -16.66 -1.07
C ILE A 48 -8.92 -17.36 -1.67
N CYS A 49 -8.94 -18.68 -1.67
CA CYS A 49 -7.90 -19.51 -2.27
C CYS A 49 -8.27 -19.91 -3.69
N SER A 50 -7.44 -19.53 -4.66
CA SER A 50 -7.68 -19.75 -6.10
C SER A 50 -6.98 -21.02 -6.63
N ASN A 51 -5.73 -21.27 -6.24
CA ASN A 51 -4.95 -22.42 -6.71
C ASN A 51 -4.21 -23.13 -5.56
N LYS A 52 -3.49 -24.21 -5.86
CA LYS A 52 -2.56 -24.87 -4.94
C LYS A 52 -1.56 -23.84 -4.39
N ARG A 53 -1.28 -23.94 -3.09
CA ARG A 53 -0.53 -22.94 -2.33
C ARG A 53 0.50 -23.61 -1.43
N THR A 54 1.55 -22.86 -1.14
CA THR A 54 2.54 -23.21 -0.11
C THR A 54 1.96 -22.93 1.28
N GLU A 55 2.45 -23.61 2.30
CA GLU A 55 2.03 -23.36 3.69
C GLU A 55 2.33 -21.91 4.12
N ILE A 56 3.42 -21.34 3.61
CA ILE A 56 3.80 -19.93 3.78
C ILE A 56 2.67 -18.99 3.35
N LEU A 57 2.09 -19.18 2.15
CA LEU A 57 0.97 -18.35 1.67
C LEU A 57 -0.30 -18.55 2.49
N LYS A 58 -0.54 -19.77 2.97
CA LYS A 58 -1.69 -20.08 3.83
C LYS A 58 -1.58 -19.33 5.17
N ASN A 59 -0.40 -19.32 5.77
CA ASN A 59 -0.14 -18.59 7.00
C ASN A 59 -0.19 -17.06 6.78
N LEU A 60 0.36 -16.56 5.67
CA LEU A 60 0.24 -15.15 5.30
C LEU A 60 -1.23 -14.72 5.18
N MET A 61 -2.06 -15.48 4.44
CA MET A 61 -3.48 -15.17 4.30
C MET A 61 -4.21 -15.19 5.64
N HIS A 62 -3.86 -16.13 6.53
CA HIS A 62 -4.44 -16.21 7.87
C HIS A 62 -4.04 -15.02 8.76
N ASP A 63 -2.77 -14.62 8.74
CA ASP A 63 -2.29 -13.49 9.54
C ASP A 63 -2.88 -12.16 9.04
N VAL A 64 -2.93 -11.95 7.72
CA VAL A 64 -3.60 -10.77 7.13
C VAL A 64 -5.10 -10.77 7.44
N TYR A 65 -5.75 -11.94 7.44
CA TYR A 65 -7.15 -12.10 7.86
C TYR A 65 -7.34 -11.67 9.33
N ILE A 66 -6.44 -12.05 10.23
CA ILE A 66 -6.51 -11.64 11.65
C ILE A 66 -6.39 -10.12 11.77
N ILE A 67 -5.47 -9.48 11.04
CA ILE A 67 -5.30 -8.01 11.05
C ILE A 67 -6.59 -7.31 10.62
N GLN A 68 -7.31 -7.88 9.65
CA GLN A 68 -8.49 -7.24 9.07
C GLN A 68 -9.81 -7.56 9.81
N LYS A 69 -9.81 -8.47 10.79
CA LYS A 69 -11.01 -8.76 11.61
C LYS A 69 -11.52 -7.50 12.35
N PRO A 70 -12.83 -7.18 12.29
CA PRO A 70 -13.93 -8.07 11.91
C PRO A 70 -14.42 -7.96 10.45
N TYR A 71 -13.87 -7.06 9.63
CA TYR A 71 -14.38 -6.73 8.29
C TYR A 71 -13.90 -7.72 7.22
N THR A 72 -14.15 -9.00 7.44
CA THR A 72 -13.58 -10.08 6.62
C THR A 72 -14.59 -11.17 6.30
N CYS A 73 -14.48 -11.73 5.09
CA CYS A 73 -15.14 -12.97 4.68
C CYS A 73 -14.04 -13.98 4.34
N TYR A 74 -13.94 -15.08 5.08
CA TYR A 74 -12.81 -16.01 4.99
C TYR A 74 -13.22 -17.33 4.34
N MET A 75 -12.68 -17.60 3.15
CA MET A 75 -12.92 -18.81 2.35
C MET A 75 -11.60 -19.55 2.10
N PRO A 76 -11.11 -20.34 3.07
CA PRO A 76 -9.82 -21.02 2.97
C PRO A 76 -9.82 -22.26 2.07
N LYS A 77 -11.01 -22.79 1.75
CA LYS A 77 -11.16 -23.94 0.86
C LYS A 77 -10.82 -23.51 -0.57
N LEU A 78 -10.17 -24.39 -1.31
CA LEU A 78 -9.83 -24.15 -2.71
C LEU A 78 -11.12 -24.02 -3.53
N HIS A 79 -11.25 -22.94 -4.30
CA HIS A 79 -12.39 -22.76 -5.18
C HIS A 79 -12.09 -23.32 -6.58
N PRO A 80 -12.77 -24.38 -7.04
CA PRO A 80 -12.42 -25.08 -8.28
C PRO A 80 -12.56 -24.22 -9.53
N GLN A 81 -13.38 -23.17 -9.50
CA GLN A 81 -13.60 -22.30 -10.65
C GLN A 81 -12.54 -21.20 -10.81
N LEU A 82 -11.62 -21.03 -9.85
CA LEU A 82 -10.66 -19.92 -9.79
C LEU A 82 -9.19 -20.33 -10.06
N VAL A 83 -8.94 -21.46 -10.74
CA VAL A 83 -7.58 -21.99 -10.97
C VAL A 83 -6.61 -20.95 -11.57
N ASN A 84 -7.08 -20.18 -12.55
CA ASN A 84 -6.39 -19.01 -13.10
C ASN A 84 -7.18 -17.76 -12.72
N ILE A 85 -6.75 -17.10 -11.67
CA ILE A 85 -7.46 -15.93 -11.16
C ILE A 85 -7.39 -14.74 -12.12
N THR A 86 -6.28 -14.55 -12.84
CA THR A 86 -6.09 -13.43 -13.78
C THR A 86 -7.07 -13.48 -14.95
N ASP A 87 -7.44 -14.68 -15.40
CA ASP A 87 -8.30 -14.86 -16.57
C ASP A 87 -9.79 -14.91 -16.15
N LYS A 88 -10.06 -15.16 -14.87
CA LYS A 88 -11.41 -15.40 -14.32
C LYS A 88 -11.74 -14.43 -13.20
N ILE A 89 -11.32 -13.16 -13.33
CA ILE A 89 -11.59 -12.13 -12.32
C ILE A 89 -13.09 -11.87 -12.21
N ASP A 90 -13.86 -12.01 -13.29
CA ASP A 90 -15.32 -11.79 -13.26
C ASP A 90 -16.03 -12.71 -12.25
N LYS A 91 -15.62 -13.98 -12.15
CA LYS A 91 -16.15 -14.91 -11.15
C LYS A 91 -15.77 -14.50 -9.72
N LEU A 92 -14.57 -13.95 -9.55
CA LEU A 92 -14.15 -13.41 -8.27
C LEU A 92 -15.01 -12.20 -7.86
N VAL A 93 -15.35 -11.34 -8.82
CA VAL A 93 -16.24 -10.20 -8.64
C VAL A 93 -17.63 -10.68 -8.21
N GLU A 94 -18.20 -11.68 -8.87
CA GLU A 94 -19.49 -12.29 -8.48
C GLU A 94 -19.49 -12.78 -7.03
N ILE A 95 -18.42 -13.49 -6.62
CA ILE A 95 -18.28 -13.98 -5.23
C ILE A 95 -18.17 -12.80 -4.25
N CYS A 96 -17.48 -11.72 -4.63
CA CYS A 96 -17.40 -10.52 -3.80
C CYS A 96 -18.76 -9.84 -3.65
N ILE A 97 -19.53 -9.71 -4.74
CA ILE A 97 -20.88 -9.14 -4.74
C ILE A 97 -21.80 -9.96 -3.83
N HIS A 98 -21.76 -11.29 -3.97
CA HIS A 98 -22.56 -12.20 -3.13
C HIS A 98 -22.27 -12.00 -1.63
N ASN A 99 -20.99 -11.84 -1.28
CA ASN A 99 -20.55 -11.66 0.11
C ASN A 99 -20.50 -10.20 0.57
N ALA A 100 -20.99 -9.24 -0.22
CA ALA A 100 -20.94 -7.80 0.06
C ALA A 100 -19.52 -7.33 0.48
N CYS A 101 -18.51 -7.75 -0.29
CA CYS A 101 -17.11 -7.40 -0.09
C CYS A 101 -16.65 -6.39 -1.16
N SER A 102 -16.04 -5.29 -0.72
CA SER A 102 -15.47 -4.27 -1.61
C SER A 102 -13.99 -4.55 -1.92
N PHE A 103 -13.32 -5.30 -1.05
CA PHE A 103 -11.95 -5.75 -1.26
C PHE A 103 -11.93 -7.26 -1.53
N PHE A 104 -10.93 -7.69 -2.27
CA PHE A 104 -10.58 -9.09 -2.36
C PHE A 104 -9.08 -9.29 -2.19
N PHE A 105 -8.73 -10.34 -1.47
CA PHE A 105 -7.39 -10.83 -1.26
C PHE A 105 -7.36 -12.30 -1.64
N SER A 106 -6.60 -12.64 -2.66
CA SER A 106 -6.47 -14.03 -3.09
C SER A 106 -5.03 -14.46 -3.21
N ILE A 107 -4.77 -15.70 -2.79
CA ILE A 107 -3.45 -16.32 -2.86
C ILE A 107 -3.45 -17.43 -3.91
N PHE A 108 -2.35 -17.51 -4.66
CA PHE A 108 -2.13 -18.54 -5.67
C PHE A 108 -0.63 -18.77 -5.88
N SER A 109 -0.29 -19.98 -6.29
CA SER A 109 1.08 -20.34 -6.63
C SER A 109 1.09 -21.08 -7.96
N THR A 110 2.09 -20.80 -8.80
CA THR A 110 2.29 -21.47 -10.08
C THR A 110 3.71 -22.02 -10.16
N LYS A 111 3.96 -23.04 -10.98
CA LYS A 111 5.31 -23.59 -11.18
C LYS A 111 6.30 -22.53 -11.66
N LYS A 112 5.87 -21.70 -12.63
CA LYS A 112 6.69 -20.64 -13.21
C LYS A 112 7.09 -19.61 -12.15
N ASN A 113 6.12 -19.17 -11.37
CA ASN A 113 6.28 -18.10 -10.39
C ASN A 113 5.49 -18.47 -9.11
N PRO A 114 6.20 -18.91 -8.06
CA PRO A 114 5.59 -19.36 -6.82
C PRO A 114 5.22 -18.18 -5.90
N SER A 115 4.39 -18.45 -4.90
CA SER A 115 4.14 -17.55 -3.77
C SER A 115 3.59 -16.16 -4.17
N ARG A 116 2.42 -16.11 -4.81
CA ARG A 116 1.77 -14.86 -5.18
C ARG A 116 0.48 -14.61 -4.43
N PHE A 117 0.15 -13.33 -4.35
CA PHE A 117 -1.16 -12.89 -3.91
C PHE A 117 -1.63 -11.68 -4.73
N ILE A 118 -2.93 -11.55 -4.87
CA ILE A 118 -3.58 -10.40 -5.48
C ILE A 118 -4.38 -9.68 -4.41
N LEU A 119 -4.29 -8.35 -4.43
CA LEU A 119 -5.16 -7.45 -3.69
C LEU A 119 -5.86 -6.54 -4.70
N GLY A 120 -7.18 -6.43 -4.58
CA GLY A 120 -7.96 -5.52 -5.43
C GLY A 120 -9.19 -4.95 -4.76
N ARG A 121 -9.76 -3.94 -5.40
CA ARG A 121 -10.96 -3.23 -4.97
C ARG A 121 -12.03 -3.27 -6.05
N LEU A 122 -13.27 -3.27 -5.57
CA LEU A 122 -14.45 -3.08 -6.37
C LEU A 122 -15.06 -1.71 -6.08
N TYR A 123 -15.66 -1.13 -7.11
CA TYR A 123 -16.50 0.06 -7.02
C TYR A 123 -17.76 -0.19 -7.85
N ASN A 124 -18.94 0.04 -7.26
CA ASN A 124 -20.24 -0.22 -7.91
C ASN A 124 -20.31 -1.60 -8.59
N ASN A 125 -19.90 -2.65 -7.88
CA ASN A 125 -19.88 -4.05 -8.35
C ASN A 125 -18.97 -4.32 -9.56
N LYS A 126 -18.12 -3.37 -9.95
CA LYS A 126 -17.11 -3.50 -11.01
C LYS A 126 -15.71 -3.44 -10.42
N ILE A 127 -14.73 -3.99 -11.12
CA ILE A 127 -13.32 -3.89 -10.73
C ILE A 127 -12.89 -2.43 -10.85
N LEU A 128 -12.37 -1.87 -9.77
CA LEU A 128 -11.72 -0.57 -9.80
C LEU A 128 -10.25 -0.76 -10.15
N ASP A 129 -9.50 -1.42 -9.27
CA ASP A 129 -8.07 -1.64 -9.43
C ASP A 129 -7.62 -2.92 -8.71
N TYR A 130 -6.58 -3.57 -9.21
CA TYR A 130 -5.93 -4.68 -8.52
C TYR A 130 -4.45 -4.79 -8.83
N TYR A 131 -3.73 -5.41 -7.91
CA TYR A 131 -2.28 -5.52 -7.94
C TYR A 131 -1.90 -6.95 -7.58
N THR A 132 -1.03 -7.53 -8.42
CA THR A 132 -0.43 -8.83 -8.17
C THR A 132 0.93 -8.64 -7.55
N PHE A 133 1.15 -9.31 -6.42
CA PHE A 133 2.40 -9.27 -5.69
C PHE A 133 3.04 -10.66 -5.65
N CYS A 134 4.37 -10.65 -5.69
CA CYS A 134 5.20 -11.82 -5.41
C CYS A 134 5.78 -11.70 -4.00
N LEU A 135 5.54 -12.72 -3.17
CA LEU A 135 6.05 -12.81 -1.81
C LEU A 135 7.50 -13.31 -1.83
N LEU A 136 8.41 -12.55 -1.23
CA LEU A 136 9.83 -12.89 -1.15
C LEU A 136 10.18 -13.60 0.17
N SER A 137 9.78 -13.00 1.29
CA SER A 137 10.08 -13.50 2.64
C SER A 137 8.86 -13.32 3.55
N PHE A 138 8.66 -14.24 4.49
CA PHE A 138 7.53 -14.20 5.43
C PHE A 138 7.91 -14.83 6.77
N ILE A 139 7.60 -14.13 7.85
CA ILE A 139 7.69 -14.58 9.24
C ILE A 139 6.28 -14.46 9.85
N PRO A 140 5.65 -15.59 10.22
CA PRO A 140 4.33 -15.61 10.83
C PRO A 140 4.24 -14.80 12.12
N MET A 141 3.06 -14.26 12.40
CA MET A 141 2.77 -13.49 13.61
C MET A 141 3.01 -14.30 14.90
N ASN A 142 2.78 -15.61 14.87
CA ASN A 142 2.93 -16.50 16.02
C ASN A 142 4.36 -16.61 16.57
N ILE A 143 5.37 -16.26 15.77
CA ILE A 143 6.79 -16.31 16.18
C ILE A 143 7.14 -15.14 17.10
N PHE A 144 6.37 -14.05 17.06
CA PHE A 144 6.65 -12.86 17.83
C PHE A 144 6.05 -12.96 19.25
N PRO A 145 6.83 -12.63 20.30
CA PRO A 145 6.40 -12.81 21.69
C PRO A 145 5.18 -11.95 22.05
N PHE A 146 5.11 -10.73 21.54
CA PHE A 146 4.05 -9.76 21.85
C PHE A 146 2.79 -9.92 20.97
N SER A 147 2.70 -10.97 20.16
CA SER A 147 1.57 -11.23 19.24
C SER A 147 0.22 -11.34 19.94
N LYS A 148 0.22 -11.84 21.17
CA LYS A 148 -0.99 -12.07 21.97
C LYS A 148 -1.55 -10.82 22.64
N GLU A 149 -0.73 -9.78 22.82
CA GLU A 149 -1.13 -8.57 23.55
C GLU A 149 -2.03 -7.65 22.72
N ILE A 150 -2.13 -7.90 21.42
CA ILE A 150 -2.84 -7.00 20.54
C ILE A 150 -4.35 -7.23 20.65
N LEU A 151 -5.09 -6.18 20.97
CA LEU A 151 -6.54 -6.20 20.90
C LEU A 151 -7.04 -6.29 19.45
N PHE A 152 -7.99 -7.18 19.22
CA PHE A 152 -8.72 -7.27 17.95
C PHE A 152 -9.52 -5.99 17.70
N SER A 153 -9.74 -5.65 16.42
CA SER A 153 -10.59 -4.51 16.00
C SER A 153 -10.10 -3.10 16.44
N THR A 154 -8.83 -2.97 16.81
CA THR A 154 -8.17 -1.68 17.04
C THR A 154 -7.80 -1.01 15.71
N LYS A 155 -7.91 0.33 15.63
CA LYS A 155 -7.50 1.06 14.42
C LYS A 155 -5.97 1.20 14.43
N PRO A 156 -5.25 0.67 13.44
CA PRO A 156 -3.81 0.85 13.37
C PRO A 156 -3.46 2.24 12.85
N ILE A 157 -2.32 2.74 13.30
CA ILE A 157 -1.61 3.82 12.60
C ILE A 157 -0.91 3.19 11.41
N VAL A 158 -1.06 3.75 10.22
CA VAL A 158 -0.46 3.22 8.99
C VAL A 158 0.53 4.23 8.44
N ILE A 159 1.80 3.83 8.37
CA ILE A 159 2.87 4.61 7.75
C ILE A 159 3.31 3.91 6.48
N ILE A 160 3.20 4.62 5.35
CA ILE A 160 3.70 4.14 4.06
C ILE A 160 4.80 5.09 3.61
N GLN A 161 6.03 4.59 3.59
CA GLN A 161 7.24 5.37 3.36
C GLN A 161 8.11 4.78 2.25
N GLY A 162 8.88 5.65 1.59
CA GLY A 162 9.74 5.31 0.45
C GLY A 162 9.40 6.16 -0.77
N SER A 163 10.43 6.61 -1.47
CA SER A 163 10.31 7.45 -2.68
C SER A 163 9.58 6.72 -3.82
N TYR A 164 9.65 5.39 -3.84
CA TYR A 164 8.99 4.53 -4.84
C TYR A 164 7.51 4.85 -5.02
N PHE A 165 6.78 5.13 -3.94
CA PHE A 165 5.34 5.41 -4.00
C PHE A 165 4.97 6.69 -4.74
N ASN A 166 5.92 7.62 -4.92
CA ASN A 166 5.67 8.91 -5.55
C ASN A 166 6.24 9.00 -6.98
N MET A 167 6.94 7.96 -7.47
CA MET A 167 7.62 7.97 -8.78
C MET A 167 6.62 8.05 -9.93
N ASN A 168 5.68 7.09 -9.99
CA ASN A 168 4.73 6.93 -11.09
C ASN A 168 3.28 7.04 -10.58
N GLU A 169 2.31 7.22 -11.48
CA GLU A 169 0.89 7.18 -11.10
C GLU A 169 0.49 5.81 -10.54
N ASN A 170 0.95 4.72 -11.16
CA ASN A 170 0.71 3.35 -10.69
C ASN A 170 1.17 3.16 -9.23
N THR A 171 2.31 3.73 -8.87
CA THR A 171 2.87 3.61 -7.51
C THR A 171 2.15 4.51 -6.52
N LYS A 172 1.57 5.63 -6.98
CA LYS A 172 0.66 6.47 -6.17
C LYS A 172 -0.65 5.73 -5.90
N TYR A 173 -1.24 5.10 -6.91
CA TYR A 173 -2.42 4.25 -6.74
C TYR A 173 -2.13 3.04 -5.85
N LEU A 174 -0.94 2.45 -5.96
CA LEU A 174 -0.47 1.39 -5.07
C LEU A 174 -0.42 1.85 -3.61
N LYS A 175 0.12 3.04 -3.33
CA LYS A 175 0.09 3.63 -1.98
C LYS A 175 -1.35 3.79 -1.48
N ASN A 176 -2.25 4.24 -2.36
CA ASN A 176 -3.66 4.44 -2.01
C ASN A 176 -4.37 3.13 -1.66
N ILE A 177 -4.20 2.06 -2.44
CA ILE A 177 -4.84 0.77 -2.14
C ILE A 177 -4.28 0.15 -0.85
N LEU A 178 -2.96 0.22 -0.64
CA LEU A 178 -2.32 -0.29 0.58
C LEU A 178 -2.81 0.47 1.81
N PHE A 179 -2.90 1.80 1.73
CA PHE A 179 -3.46 2.62 2.81
C PHE A 179 -4.93 2.30 3.07
N ASP A 180 -5.75 2.23 2.01
CA ASP A 180 -7.19 1.95 2.11
C ASP A 180 -7.48 0.53 2.66
N PHE A 181 -6.59 -0.43 2.39
CA PHE A 181 -6.69 -1.79 2.91
C PHE A 181 -6.34 -1.85 4.40
N PHE A 182 -5.21 -1.27 4.82
CA PHE A 182 -4.70 -1.38 6.19
C PHE A 182 -5.25 -0.33 7.17
N LYS A 183 -5.95 0.74 6.72
CA LYS A 183 -6.58 1.73 7.63
C LYS A 183 -7.68 1.13 8.51
N HIS A 184 -8.18 -0.06 8.14
CA HIS A 184 -9.20 -0.83 8.87
C HIS A 184 -10.57 -0.13 8.95
N LYS A 185 -10.78 0.75 9.93
CA LYS A 185 -12.08 1.39 10.22
C LYS A 185 -12.08 2.91 9.98
N ASN A 186 -13.17 3.41 9.40
CA ASN A 186 -13.46 4.84 9.34
C ASN A 186 -14.03 5.27 10.70
N VAL A 187 -13.37 6.23 11.36
CA VAL A 187 -13.79 6.75 12.69
C VAL A 187 -13.44 8.23 12.74
N ASP A 188 -14.34 9.03 13.30
CA ASP A 188 -14.18 10.48 13.42
C ASP A 188 -13.35 10.89 14.64
N SER A 189 -13.37 10.10 15.71
CA SER A 189 -12.62 10.35 16.95
C SER A 189 -11.95 9.07 17.49
N PHE A 190 -10.90 9.21 18.30
CA PHE A 190 -10.16 8.08 18.87
C PHE A 190 -9.90 8.29 20.37
N ALA A 191 -9.93 7.19 21.12
CA ALA A 191 -9.49 7.18 22.51
C ALA A 191 -7.97 6.93 22.56
N LYS A 192 -7.26 7.58 23.49
CA LYS A 192 -5.79 7.40 23.67
C LYS A 192 -5.43 5.91 23.79
N ASN A 193 -6.14 5.17 24.62
CA ASN A 193 -5.89 3.74 24.88
C ASN A 193 -6.14 2.82 23.66
N SER A 194 -6.80 3.30 22.61
CA SER A 194 -7.09 2.53 21.40
C SER A 194 -5.93 2.51 20.39
N LEU A 195 -4.96 3.41 20.55
CA LEU A 195 -3.78 3.53 19.71
C LEU A 195 -2.72 2.50 20.12
N GLN A 196 -2.91 1.25 19.72
CA GLN A 196 -1.99 0.18 20.13
C GLN A 196 -1.03 -0.23 19.02
N ARG A 197 -1.48 -0.19 17.78
CA ARG A 197 -0.79 -0.83 16.65
C ARG A 197 -0.27 0.19 15.65
N LEU A 198 0.97 -0.02 15.20
CA LEU A 198 1.60 0.69 14.10
C LEU A 198 1.93 -0.29 12.97
N ILE A 199 1.43 -0.04 11.78
CA ILE A 199 1.75 -0.76 10.55
C ILE A 199 2.69 0.12 9.73
N VAL A 200 3.85 -0.41 9.36
CA VAL A 200 4.84 0.29 8.55
C VAL A 200 5.08 -0.48 7.26
N ILE A 201 4.87 0.19 6.13
CA ILE A 201 5.17 -0.33 4.80
C ILE A 201 6.29 0.53 4.22
N THR A 202 7.48 -0.05 4.07
CA THR A 202 8.65 0.63 3.55
C THR A 202 9.00 0.09 2.17
N ALA A 203 9.05 0.95 1.16
CA ALA A 203 9.59 0.60 -0.16
C ALA A 203 11.04 1.07 -0.28
N TYR A 204 11.95 0.16 -0.64
CA TYR A 204 13.36 0.46 -0.85
C TYR A 204 13.86 -0.17 -2.15
N GLU A 205 14.93 0.41 -2.70
CA GLU A 205 15.60 -0.12 -3.89
C GLU A 205 16.42 -1.34 -3.50
N TYR A 206 16.20 -2.45 -4.20
CA TYR A 206 16.99 -3.65 -4.02
C TYR A 206 18.32 -3.46 -4.75
N ALA A 207 19.29 -2.86 -4.05
CA ALA A 207 20.66 -2.81 -4.52
C ALA A 207 21.18 -4.25 -4.63
N GLY A 208 21.25 -4.76 -5.85
CA GLY A 208 21.97 -5.99 -6.16
C GLY A 208 23.35 -5.91 -5.53
N GLN A 209 23.73 -6.97 -4.84
CA GLN A 209 24.88 -7.03 -3.96
C GLN A 209 26.19 -6.68 -4.70
N SER A 210 26.67 -5.45 -4.52
CA SER A 210 28.08 -5.06 -4.71
C SER A 210 28.48 -4.03 -3.67
N LEU A 211 28.28 -4.35 -2.40
CA LEU A 211 28.99 -3.74 -1.28
C LEU A 211 29.31 -4.85 -0.28
N SER A 212 30.57 -5.28 -0.29
CA SER A 212 31.18 -6.01 0.81
C SER A 212 30.93 -5.23 2.10
N ARG A 213 29.97 -5.67 2.92
CA ARG A 213 29.87 -5.21 4.30
C ARG A 213 31.16 -5.66 4.99
N LYS A 214 32.12 -4.75 5.10
CA LYS A 214 33.14 -4.81 6.14
C LYS A 214 32.37 -4.85 7.46
N PHE A 215 32.38 -6.00 8.12
CA PHE A 215 31.96 -6.09 9.50
C PHE A 215 32.93 -5.23 10.31
N VAL A 216 32.43 -4.11 10.84
CA VAL A 216 33.08 -3.41 11.94
C VAL A 216 32.92 -4.32 13.15
N LYS A 217 33.98 -5.05 13.51
CA LYS A 217 34.11 -5.63 14.85
C LYS A 217 34.45 -4.49 15.79
N THR A 218 33.65 -4.36 16.85
CA THR A 218 33.94 -3.53 18.01
C THR A 218 35.26 -3.98 18.64
N SER A 219 36.07 -3.00 18.97
CA SER A 219 37.39 -3.07 19.59
C SER A 219 37.33 -3.52 21.05
N ASP A 220 38.18 -4.47 21.42
CA ASP A 220 38.81 -4.53 22.75
C ASP A 220 40.29 -4.13 22.57
N PRO A 221 40.86 -3.30 23.48
CA PRO A 221 42.22 -2.78 23.34
C PRO A 221 43.24 -3.69 24.04
N ASN A 222 44.27 -4.16 23.32
CA ASN A 222 45.68 -4.16 23.75
C ASN A 222 46.57 -5.04 22.85
N GLN A 223 47.79 -4.54 22.64
CA GLN A 223 49.02 -5.18 22.10
C GLN A 223 49.05 -5.35 20.56
N GLU A 224 49.57 -4.37 19.80
CA GLU A 224 50.98 -4.00 19.52
C GLU A 224 51.55 -4.68 18.26
N ILE A 225 51.85 -3.83 17.26
CA ILE A 225 53.09 -3.75 16.43
C ILE A 225 53.37 -5.00 15.54
N GLU A 226 53.42 -4.94 14.20
CA GLU A 226 54.42 -4.22 13.40
C GLU A 226 54.08 -4.23 11.89
N GLN A 227 54.77 -3.35 11.16
CA GLN A 227 54.57 -2.90 9.78
C GLN A 227 55.17 -3.85 8.72
N ASN A 228 54.68 -3.75 7.47
CA ASN A 228 55.42 -3.71 6.17
C ASN A 228 54.51 -4.22 5.03
N LYS A 229 54.04 -3.38 4.10
CA LYS A 229 54.67 -2.87 2.86
C LYS A 229 54.80 -3.89 1.70
N GLU A 230 53.97 -3.64 0.67
CA GLU A 230 54.17 -3.73 -0.80
C GLU A 230 54.59 -5.06 -1.47
N ILE A 231 53.78 -5.64 -2.38
CA ILE A 231 53.64 -5.51 -3.87
C ILE A 231 54.71 -6.30 -4.66
N GLU A 232 54.28 -6.84 -5.83
CA GLU A 232 54.99 -7.42 -6.99
C GLU A 232 54.97 -8.97 -7.06
N GLN A 233 54.22 -9.59 -8.00
CA GLN A 233 54.44 -9.75 -9.46
C GLN A 233 55.73 -10.49 -9.84
N ASN A 234 55.57 -11.67 -10.45
CA ASN A 234 56.32 -12.30 -11.56
C ASN A 234 56.24 -13.84 -11.38
N LYS A 235 55.57 -14.61 -12.26
CA LYS A 235 56.03 -15.11 -13.57
C LYS A 235 57.49 -15.59 -13.52
N GLU A 236 57.67 -16.91 -13.51
CA GLU A 236 58.67 -17.56 -14.36
C GLU A 236 58.39 -19.06 -14.55
N ILE A 237 58.69 -19.49 -15.77
CA ILE A 237 58.63 -20.84 -16.35
C ILE A 237 60.08 -21.24 -16.52
N GLU A 238 60.49 -22.44 -16.08
CA GLU A 238 61.68 -23.16 -16.58
C GLU A 238 61.56 -24.64 -16.14
N GLN A 239 61.25 -25.57 -17.05
CA GLN A 239 62.14 -26.41 -17.87
C GLN A 239 62.91 -27.52 -17.12
N ASN A 240 62.56 -28.78 -17.45
CA ASN A 240 63.43 -29.95 -17.74
C ASN A 240 64.37 -30.45 -16.62
N LYS A 241 64.71 -31.72 -16.40
CA LYS A 241 64.60 -33.09 -16.95
C LYS A 241 64.88 -33.99 -15.72
N GLU A 242 64.36 -35.21 -15.61
CA GLU A 242 65.19 -36.40 -15.84
C GLU A 242 64.35 -37.67 -15.90
N ILE A 243 64.85 -38.59 -16.72
CA ILE A 243 64.32 -39.89 -17.10
C ILE A 243 65.10 -40.93 -16.31
N GLU A 244 64.44 -41.84 -15.59
CA GLU A 244 65.04 -43.14 -15.25
C GLU A 244 64.03 -44.30 -15.38
N GLN A 245 64.31 -45.12 -16.40
CA GLN A 245 64.35 -46.59 -16.44
C GLN A 245 63.07 -47.45 -16.22
N ASN A 246 62.55 -47.93 -17.37
CA ASN A 246 62.02 -49.28 -17.67
C ASN A 246 62.65 -50.42 -16.82
N LYS A 247 62.11 -51.62 -16.58
CA LYS A 247 60.91 -52.40 -16.94
C LYS A 247 61.04 -53.70 -16.14
N GLU A 248 59.96 -54.26 -15.61
CA GLU A 248 59.79 -55.72 -15.54
C GLU A 248 58.29 -56.06 -15.71
N ILE A 249 58.06 -57.09 -16.52
CA ILE A 249 56.80 -57.63 -17.05
C ILE A 249 56.41 -58.78 -16.07
N GLU A 250 55.15 -59.12 -15.75
CA GLU A 250 54.33 -60.01 -16.59
C GLU A 250 53.00 -60.46 -15.91
N GLN A 251 51.89 -60.44 -16.69
CA GLN A 251 50.68 -61.32 -16.66
C GLN A 251 49.79 -61.40 -15.39
N ASN A 252 48.45 -61.42 -15.39
CA ASN A 252 47.37 -61.60 -16.37
C ASN A 252 46.00 -61.21 -15.72
N LYS A 253 45.04 -60.73 -16.55
CA LYS A 253 43.56 -60.95 -16.55
C LYS A 253 42.81 -60.90 -15.19
N GLU A 254 41.83 -60.04 -14.91
CA GLU A 254 40.58 -59.67 -15.59
C GLU A 254 39.97 -58.50 -14.78
N ILE A 255 39.26 -57.56 -15.43
CA ILE A 255 38.03 -56.86 -14.99
C ILE A 255 37.87 -55.67 -15.94
N GLU A 256 36.96 -55.85 -16.89
CA GLU A 256 36.46 -54.81 -17.76
C GLU A 256 35.17 -54.23 -17.15
N GLN A 257 34.93 -52.95 -17.42
CA GLN A 257 33.69 -52.18 -17.27
C GLN A 257 33.41 -51.49 -15.91
N ASN A 258 33.49 -50.14 -15.97
CA ASN A 258 32.75 -49.11 -15.21
C ASN A 258 33.63 -48.07 -14.48
N LYS A 259 34.22 -47.13 -15.23
CA LYS A 259 34.73 -45.85 -14.67
C LYS A 259 34.49 -44.63 -15.57
N GLU A 260 33.36 -44.57 -16.30
CA GLU A 260 32.97 -43.38 -17.09
C GLU A 260 31.68 -42.68 -16.61
N ILE A 261 31.12 -43.04 -15.44
CA ILE A 261 29.80 -42.52 -15.02
C ILE A 261 29.87 -41.44 -13.92
N GLU A 262 31.00 -41.21 -13.26
CA GLU A 262 31.07 -40.20 -12.19
C GLU A 262 31.23 -38.75 -12.68
N GLN A 263 31.91 -38.51 -13.80
CA GLN A 263 32.07 -37.14 -14.32
C GLN A 263 30.77 -36.59 -14.96
N ASN A 264 29.92 -37.45 -15.53
CA ASN A 264 28.68 -37.03 -16.17
C ASN A 264 27.59 -36.61 -15.16
N LYS A 265 27.54 -37.23 -13.97
CA LYS A 265 26.61 -36.83 -12.89
C LYS A 265 26.99 -35.47 -12.29
N GLU A 266 28.27 -35.18 -12.13
CA GLU A 266 28.70 -33.84 -11.71
C GLU A 266 28.43 -32.77 -12.76
N ILE A 267 28.55 -33.09 -14.06
CA ILE A 267 28.26 -32.14 -15.14
C ILE A 267 26.75 -31.86 -15.25
N GLU A 268 25.89 -32.86 -15.09
CA GLU A 268 24.43 -32.66 -15.03
C GLU A 268 24.02 -31.88 -13.78
N GLN A 269 24.53 -32.23 -12.60
CA GLN A 269 24.29 -31.45 -11.38
C GLN A 269 24.81 -30.02 -11.50
N ASN A 270 25.98 -29.80 -12.09
CA ASN A 270 26.52 -28.46 -12.31
C ASN A 270 25.73 -27.66 -13.35
N LYS A 271 25.17 -28.31 -14.38
CA LYS A 271 24.26 -27.67 -15.35
C LYS A 271 22.91 -27.33 -14.71
N GLU A 272 22.34 -28.20 -13.88
CA GLU A 272 21.13 -27.91 -13.09
C GLU A 272 21.38 -26.84 -12.03
N ILE A 273 22.56 -26.80 -11.40
CA ILE A 273 22.96 -25.75 -10.45
C ILE A 273 23.15 -24.42 -11.18
N LYS A 274 23.76 -24.41 -12.38
CA LYS A 274 23.90 -23.20 -13.20
C LYS A 274 22.55 -22.70 -13.71
N GLN A 275 21.69 -23.58 -14.23
CA GLN A 275 20.33 -23.22 -14.63
C GLN A 275 19.49 -22.77 -13.43
N SER A 276 19.57 -23.42 -12.27
CA SER A 276 18.84 -22.99 -11.07
C SER A 276 19.38 -21.69 -10.48
N LYS A 277 20.68 -21.39 -10.62
CA LYS A 277 21.27 -20.08 -10.31
C LYS A 277 20.86 -19.00 -11.31
N GLU A 278 20.83 -19.28 -12.61
CA GLU A 278 20.31 -18.37 -13.64
C GLU A 278 18.79 -18.14 -13.50
N ILE A 279 18.04 -19.16 -13.12
CA ILE A 279 16.61 -19.09 -12.79
C ILE A 279 16.39 -18.29 -11.50
N LYS A 280 17.30 -18.37 -10.51
CA LYS A 280 17.29 -17.50 -9.32
C LYS A 280 17.69 -16.06 -9.64
N GLN A 281 18.62 -15.84 -10.57
CA GLN A 281 19.03 -14.51 -11.02
C GLN A 281 17.96 -13.84 -11.92
N LYS A 282 17.21 -14.60 -12.71
CA LYS A 282 16.05 -14.10 -13.48
C LYS A 282 14.81 -13.83 -12.62
N ARG A 283 14.77 -14.29 -11.37
CA ARG A 283 13.57 -14.31 -10.50
C ARG A 283 13.25 -12.98 -9.79
N HIS A 284 14.17 -12.01 -9.76
CA HIS A 284 13.91 -10.69 -9.16
C HIS A 284 14.11 -9.59 -10.19
N LYS A 285 13.04 -9.16 -10.87
CA LYS A 285 13.10 -8.04 -11.83
C LYS A 285 12.19 -6.87 -11.44
N SER A 286 11.89 -6.71 -10.16
CA SER A 286 11.44 -5.41 -9.65
C SER A 286 12.62 -4.75 -8.94
N LYS A 287 12.99 -3.57 -9.42
CA LYS A 287 14.03 -2.72 -8.81
C LYS A 287 13.74 -2.40 -7.34
N TYR A 288 12.47 -2.40 -6.94
CA TYR A 288 12.01 -2.06 -5.59
C TYR A 288 11.40 -3.25 -4.88
N VAL A 289 11.64 -3.34 -3.57
CA VAL A 289 11.05 -4.30 -2.64
C VAL A 289 10.28 -3.54 -1.57
N MET A 290 9.12 -4.06 -1.19
CA MET A 290 8.30 -3.52 -0.11
C MET A 290 8.38 -4.43 1.10
N SER A 291 8.71 -3.85 2.26
CA SER A 291 8.68 -4.53 3.56
C SER A 291 7.45 -4.10 4.34
N PHE A 292 6.63 -5.07 4.75
CA PHE A 292 5.57 -4.90 5.72
C PHE A 292 6.07 -5.29 7.12
N ARG A 293 5.83 -4.40 8.09
CA ARG A 293 6.14 -4.62 9.49
C ARG A 293 5.01 -4.10 10.37
N GLN A 294 4.88 -4.71 11.53
CA GLN A 294 3.89 -4.35 12.51
C GLN A 294 4.51 -4.24 13.89
N TYR A 295 4.20 -3.14 14.58
CA TYR A 295 4.68 -2.80 15.90
C TYR A 295 3.54 -2.52 16.86
N ILE A 296 3.81 -2.67 18.15
CA ILE A 296 2.95 -2.26 19.25
C ILE A 296 3.63 -1.16 20.07
N PHE A 297 2.83 -0.22 20.57
CA PHE A 297 3.28 0.81 21.50
C PHE A 297 3.36 0.24 22.92
N LYS A 298 4.47 0.47 23.63
CA LYS A 298 4.55 0.15 25.06
C LYS A 298 3.54 0.98 25.85
N LYS A 299 2.81 0.32 26.77
CA LYS A 299 1.77 0.97 27.60
C LYS A 299 2.28 2.15 28.42
N GLU A 300 3.57 2.16 28.76
CA GLU A 300 4.26 3.25 29.47
C GLU A 300 4.08 4.63 28.79
N ILE A 301 3.86 4.67 27.47
CA ILE A 301 3.64 5.90 26.69
C ILE A 301 2.36 6.65 27.12
N TYR A 302 1.35 5.94 27.64
CA TYR A 302 0.08 6.56 28.04
C TYR A 302 0.08 7.10 29.48
N GLN A 303 1.13 6.80 30.25
CA GLN A 303 1.22 7.17 31.67
C GLN A 303 2.16 8.36 31.90
N ASN A 304 3.14 8.57 31.01
CA ASN A 304 4.12 9.64 31.15
C ASN A 304 3.72 10.85 30.29
N GLU A 305 3.30 11.95 30.92
CA GLU A 305 2.97 13.22 30.24
C GLU A 305 4.21 14.07 29.89
N THR A 306 5.43 13.56 30.13
CA THR A 306 6.66 14.26 29.79
C THR A 306 6.82 14.36 28.29
N GLU A 307 6.78 15.59 27.76
CA GLU A 307 6.65 15.95 26.33
C GLU A 307 7.73 15.41 25.37
N ASN A 308 8.78 14.71 25.84
CA ASN A 308 9.98 14.41 25.04
C ASN A 308 10.42 12.94 24.94
N ASP A 309 9.63 11.97 25.41
CA ASP A 309 10.02 10.56 25.24
C ASP A 309 9.50 9.98 23.93
N ASN A 310 10.44 9.64 23.03
CA ASN A 310 10.13 8.91 21.80
C ASN A 310 9.47 7.56 22.15
N PRO A 311 8.34 7.20 21.52
CA PRO A 311 7.63 5.99 21.83
C PRO A 311 8.48 4.75 21.51
N LYS A 312 8.73 3.91 22.52
CA LYS A 312 9.39 2.60 22.32
C LYS A 312 8.42 1.65 21.60
N LEU A 313 8.90 1.06 20.51
CA LEU A 313 8.14 0.15 19.65
C LEU A 313 8.66 -1.28 19.79
N GLU A 314 7.76 -2.25 19.87
CA GLU A 314 8.09 -3.68 19.84
C GLU A 314 7.47 -4.35 18.61
N GLU A 315 8.23 -5.22 17.95
CA GLU A 315 7.76 -5.93 16.75
C GLU A 315 6.80 -7.06 17.12
N VAL A 316 5.66 -7.09 16.44
CA VAL A 316 4.59 -8.05 16.73
C VAL A 316 4.26 -8.95 15.54
N GLY A 317 4.72 -8.57 14.35
CA GLY A 317 4.46 -9.31 13.12
C GLY A 317 3.00 -9.22 12.65
N PRO A 318 2.68 -9.86 11.51
CA PRO A 318 3.59 -10.62 10.63
C PRO A 318 4.62 -9.71 9.97
N ARG A 319 5.80 -10.26 9.66
CA ARG A 319 6.83 -9.56 8.89
C ARG A 319 6.95 -10.22 7.54
N PHE A 320 6.82 -9.45 6.47
CA PHE A 320 6.99 -10.00 5.13
C PHE A 320 7.47 -8.98 4.12
N GLU A 321 8.16 -9.48 3.10
CA GLU A 321 8.64 -8.68 1.98
C GLU A 321 8.02 -9.18 0.69
N PHE A 322 7.62 -8.24 -0.14
CA PHE A 322 6.92 -8.52 -1.38
C PHE A 322 7.28 -7.50 -2.45
N THR A 323 7.03 -7.89 -3.70
CA THR A 323 7.35 -7.10 -4.88
C THR A 323 6.12 -6.98 -5.77
N LEU A 324 5.97 -5.84 -6.43
CA LEU A 324 4.90 -5.64 -7.40
C LEU A 324 5.28 -6.35 -8.70
N GLU A 325 4.41 -7.24 -9.20
CA GLU A 325 4.63 -7.95 -10.46
C GLU A 325 3.76 -7.38 -11.58
N SER A 326 2.47 -7.19 -11.33
CA SER A 326 1.54 -6.60 -12.29
C SER A 326 0.50 -5.74 -11.59
N SER A 327 -0.04 -4.77 -12.32
CA SER A 327 -1.05 -3.84 -11.83
C SER A 327 -2.07 -3.55 -12.91
N GLN A 328 -3.35 -3.58 -12.54
CA GLN A 328 -4.44 -3.00 -13.31
C GLN A 328 -4.88 -1.70 -12.65
N ILE A 329 -4.62 -0.59 -13.34
CA ILE A 329 -4.94 0.78 -12.92
C ILE A 329 -6.44 1.02 -13.16
N PRO A 330 -7.11 1.85 -12.36
CA PRO A 330 -8.51 2.15 -12.61
C PRO A 330 -8.71 2.94 -13.90
N ASN A 331 -9.82 2.68 -14.58
CA ASN A 331 -10.26 3.53 -15.67
C ASN A 331 -10.55 4.93 -15.12
N TYR A 332 -10.07 5.96 -15.80
CA TYR A 332 -10.23 7.36 -15.41
C TYR A 332 -11.67 7.73 -15.06
N ASN A 333 -12.64 7.36 -15.90
CA ASN A 333 -14.05 7.71 -15.67
C ASN A 333 -14.60 7.08 -14.40
N LEU A 334 -14.33 5.79 -14.19
CA LEU A 334 -14.73 5.05 -13.00
C LEU A 334 -14.06 5.60 -11.74
N PHE A 335 -12.79 6.01 -11.86
CA PHE A 335 -12.04 6.60 -10.76
C PHE A 335 -12.58 7.98 -10.35
N GLN A 336 -12.95 8.82 -11.32
CA GLN A 336 -13.58 10.12 -11.03
C GLN A 336 -14.94 9.96 -10.34
N GLU A 337 -15.74 8.97 -10.77
CA GLU A 337 -16.99 8.61 -10.11
C GLU A 337 -16.73 8.18 -8.65
N ALA A 338 -15.72 7.34 -8.43
CA ALA A 338 -15.37 6.82 -7.11
C ALA A 338 -14.85 7.88 -6.12
N ILE A 339 -14.22 8.97 -6.59
CA ILE A 339 -13.73 10.05 -5.72
C ILE A 339 -14.79 11.12 -5.44
N LYS A 340 -15.89 11.12 -6.21
CA LYS A 340 -16.92 12.15 -6.12
C LYS A 340 -17.46 12.25 -4.69
N LYS A 341 -17.25 13.40 -4.07
CA LYS A 341 -17.86 13.73 -2.78
C LYS A 341 -19.29 14.18 -3.04
N HIS A 342 -20.24 13.49 -2.43
CA HIS A 342 -21.61 13.99 -2.31
C HIS A 342 -21.68 14.95 -1.12
N ASP A 343 -22.65 15.87 -1.14
CA ASP A 343 -22.95 16.78 -0.03
C ASP A 343 -24.28 16.33 0.60
N ILE A 344 -24.32 16.00 1.91
CA ILE A 344 -25.52 15.51 2.63
C ILE A 344 -26.67 16.50 2.48
N HIS A 345 -26.31 17.77 2.54
CA HIS A 345 -27.19 18.89 2.33
C HIS A 345 -26.41 19.89 1.50
N PRO A 346 -26.78 20.15 0.23
CA PRO A 346 -26.28 21.32 -0.47
C PRO A 346 -26.81 22.55 0.28
N LYS A 347 -26.09 22.98 1.33
CA LYS A 347 -26.39 24.21 2.03
C LYS A 347 -26.26 25.30 0.98
N LYS A 348 -27.37 25.94 0.59
CA LYS A 348 -27.30 27.21 -0.13
C LYS A 348 -26.39 28.10 0.71
N LYS A 349 -25.19 28.39 0.21
CA LYS A 349 -24.28 29.31 0.89
C LYS A 349 -24.92 30.68 0.85
N GLU A 350 -25.69 31.02 1.87
CA GLU A 350 -26.19 32.38 2.05
C GLU A 350 -24.99 33.26 2.39
N LYS A 351 -24.56 34.05 1.40
CA LYS A 351 -23.40 34.93 1.55
C LYS A 351 -23.68 35.88 2.73
N LYS A 352 -22.71 35.97 3.64
CA LYS A 352 -22.63 36.92 4.77
C LYS A 352 -23.42 36.55 6.04
N ILE A 353 -23.98 35.36 6.14
CA ILE A 353 -24.50 34.82 7.41
C ILE A 353 -23.43 33.91 8.01
N LYS A 354 -23.04 34.19 9.26
CA LYS A 354 -22.18 33.34 10.07
C LYS A 354 -23.00 32.89 11.27
N THR A 355 -22.95 31.60 11.59
CA THR A 355 -23.57 31.09 12.82
C THR A 355 -22.52 31.15 13.93
N ASP A 356 -22.85 31.80 15.04
CA ASP A 356 -22.01 31.87 16.24
C ASP A 356 -21.93 30.52 16.96
N GLU A 357 -21.02 30.40 17.92
CA GLU A 357 -20.84 29.20 18.76
C GLU A 357 -22.12 28.79 19.52
N LEU A 358 -22.98 29.77 19.82
CA LEU A 358 -24.29 29.57 20.45
C LEU A 358 -25.41 29.22 19.45
N GLY A 359 -25.12 29.13 18.15
CA GLY A 359 -26.11 28.83 17.12
C GLY A 359 -26.89 30.03 16.58
N HIS A 360 -26.52 31.26 16.94
CA HIS A 360 -27.17 32.47 16.43
C HIS A 360 -26.62 32.89 15.06
N ASP A 361 -27.51 33.27 14.15
CA ASP A 361 -27.11 33.76 12.82
C ASP A 361 -26.76 35.24 12.85
N ILE A 362 -25.46 35.55 12.73
CA ILE A 362 -24.91 36.89 12.61
C ILE A 362 -24.71 37.25 11.14
N LYS A 363 -25.24 38.42 10.76
CA LYS A 363 -25.01 39.02 9.44
C LYS A 363 -24.17 40.28 9.54
N ARG A 364 -23.00 40.28 8.92
CA ARG A 364 -22.15 41.49 8.86
C ARG A 364 -22.69 42.44 7.79
N VAL A 365 -23.14 43.62 8.22
CA VAL A 365 -23.49 44.73 7.34
C VAL A 365 -22.23 45.53 7.02
N TYR A 366 -21.86 45.58 5.75
CA TYR A 366 -20.76 46.41 5.28
C TYR A 366 -21.32 47.77 4.85
N VAL A 367 -21.04 48.80 5.64
CA VAL A 367 -21.38 50.18 5.29
C VAL A 367 -20.27 50.70 4.37
N GLN A 368 -20.65 51.27 3.22
CA GLN A 368 -19.70 51.90 2.31
C GLN A 368 -19.09 53.16 2.97
N LYS A 369 -17.84 53.47 2.64
CA LYS A 369 -17.20 54.73 3.09
C LYS A 369 -18.04 55.91 2.58
N GLN A 370 -18.47 56.78 3.49
CA GLN A 370 -19.27 57.95 3.14
C GLN A 370 -18.35 59.11 2.74
N ASP A 371 -18.53 59.61 1.52
CA ASP A 371 -17.82 60.80 1.02
C ASP A 371 -18.55 62.08 1.48
N PHE A 372 -18.13 62.66 2.60
CA PHE A 372 -18.75 63.88 3.13
C PHE A 372 -18.50 65.13 2.27
N ASN A 373 -17.56 65.08 1.32
CA ASN A 373 -17.29 66.18 0.38
C ASN A 373 -18.45 66.45 -0.59
N LYS A 374 -19.35 65.47 -0.77
CA LYS A 374 -20.58 65.61 -1.59
C LYS A 374 -21.75 66.19 -0.77
N LEU A 375 -21.57 66.36 0.54
CA LEU A 375 -22.62 66.84 1.44
C LEU A 375 -22.62 68.37 1.43
N HIS A 376 -23.49 68.97 0.61
CA HIS A 376 -23.74 70.40 0.68
C HIS A 376 -24.53 70.72 1.95
N THR A 377 -23.96 71.52 2.83
CA THR A 377 -24.69 72.08 3.97
C THR A 377 -25.59 73.21 3.49
N LYS A 378 -26.77 73.37 4.11
CA LYS A 378 -27.61 74.54 3.84
C LYS A 378 -26.81 75.80 4.18
N HIS A 379 -26.52 76.61 3.17
CA HIS A 379 -25.91 77.92 3.38
C HIS A 379 -26.93 78.86 4.03
N SER A 380 -26.94 78.91 5.36
CA SER A 380 -27.71 79.93 6.08
C SER A 380 -27.06 81.31 5.87
N ASN A 381 -27.88 82.35 5.75
CA ASN A 381 -27.41 83.72 5.51
C ASN A 381 -26.52 84.29 6.64
N PHE A 382 -26.41 83.60 7.78
CA PHE A 382 -25.52 83.96 8.89
C PHE A 382 -24.03 83.82 8.53
N PHE A 383 -23.64 82.79 7.76
CA PHE A 383 -22.24 82.53 7.44
C PHE A 383 -21.70 83.36 6.25
N LYS A 384 -22.56 84.10 5.54
CA LYS A 384 -22.14 84.98 4.43
C LYS A 384 -21.61 86.35 4.90
N LYS A 385 -21.71 86.69 6.20
CA LYS A 385 -21.36 88.02 6.72
C LYS A 385 -19.88 88.22 7.08
N SER A 386 -19.08 87.18 7.24
CA SER A 386 -17.69 87.34 7.72
C SER A 386 -16.69 87.84 6.66
N LYS A 387 -16.96 87.71 5.35
CA LYS A 387 -16.04 88.18 4.29
C LYS A 387 -16.15 89.66 3.93
N LYS A 388 -17.11 90.41 4.48
CA LYS A 388 -17.28 91.86 4.18
C LYS A 388 -16.57 92.80 5.15
N ILE A 389 -15.99 92.31 6.24
CA ILE A 389 -15.41 93.17 7.29
C ILE A 389 -13.92 93.53 7.01
N GLY A 390 -13.23 92.83 6.11
CA GLY A 390 -11.78 93.03 5.86
C GLY A 390 -11.37 93.91 4.67
N LYS A 391 -12.29 94.58 3.95
CA LYS A 391 -11.95 95.32 2.70
C LYS A 391 -12.43 96.77 2.62
N LYS A 392 -12.78 97.38 3.75
CA LYS A 392 -12.99 98.84 3.85
C LYS A 392 -12.14 99.36 5.00
N ASN A 393 -10.87 99.64 4.71
CA ASN A 393 -9.99 100.53 5.47
C ASN A 393 -8.70 100.72 4.66
N LYS A 394 -8.82 101.41 3.52
CA LYS A 394 -7.71 102.05 2.79
C LYS A 394 -8.36 103.00 1.79
N GLU A 395 -8.69 104.20 2.26
CA GLU A 395 -8.61 105.47 1.54
C GLU A 395 -9.06 106.60 2.47
N THR A 396 -8.34 107.73 2.37
CA THR A 396 -8.47 109.03 3.06
C THR A 396 -8.07 109.13 4.54
N ALA A 397 -6.76 109.30 4.77
CA ALA A 397 -6.23 110.27 5.74
C ALA A 397 -5.51 111.36 4.92
N GLN A 398 -5.94 112.61 5.10
CA GLN A 398 -5.20 113.81 4.68
C GLN A 398 -3.96 114.01 5.54
#